data_AF-A0A6P5AFJ2-F1
#
_entry.id   AF-A0A6P5AFJ2-F1
#
_cell.length_a   1.000
_cell.length_b   1.000
_cell.length_c   1.000
_cell.angle_alpha   90.00
_cell.angle_beta   90.00
_cell.angle_gamma   90.00
#
_symmetry.space_group_name_H-M   'P 1'
#
loop_
_entity.id
_entity.type
_entity.pdbx_description
1 polymer ?
#
loop_
_entity_poly.entity_id
_entity_poly.type
_entity_poly.pdbx_seq_one_letter_code
_entity_poly.pdbx_strand_id
1 'polypeptide(L)'
;MFPELGGHKEARSMTDNSRVDTLKLAVAVTFCLCLFFMLYVSYTPDVTSEFVLLNNRLQPVHVSKNNVLDVRDVIPPEDRGSQNTKAAPAAEPVTARQTCIPKRNLVFIKVQEAASNAVQRILLRYAYRHNLTVMLPRTGGSFHWLTFTDEFDGLPVKDGSYNVIAHHLRYGKEIKKKMPADTVYFTMLQHPVSHMKFSFHQWKLHKHYNISGKDPINVFFKDPYLYSVNDSATFKTHHPIKNRQAFDLGFGMSWQMGDDRTTAHLKEVKKTIRVVLLAERFDESLVLLRRLMCWDMQDILYQPDNNIIETNRFANITLHRKQQMTFQNWSSIDFALHTYSQKTFNETSQHMGPGFMKEVEYFRRLNSWVYFEACKGHLGRNFTHFGVEKSRWHDKFEADGSLCQAIERRRGVWDRKFALRQNAELRKSNGSQLQVPGEKYVSVPEQQHQEITNLSGSNKPIGLKSKTLTPSNVEEREGKNDGERWGDCHG
;
A
#
# COMPACT_ATOMS: atom_id res chain seq x y z
N MET A 1 -34.69 31.05 -60.90
CA MET A 1 -35.94 31.60 -60.33
C MET A 1 -36.01 31.16 -58.88
N PHE A 2 -36.54 32.01 -58.00
CA PHE A 2 -36.49 31.96 -56.52
C PHE A 2 -35.16 32.39 -55.86
N PRO A 3 -35.22 33.09 -54.70
CA PRO A 3 -34.15 34.01 -54.26
C PRO A 3 -33.55 33.68 -52.87
N GLU A 4 -32.71 34.59 -52.41
CA GLU A 4 -31.86 34.51 -51.22
C GLU A 4 -32.61 34.46 -49.87
N LEU A 5 -31.98 33.84 -48.87
CA LEU A 5 -32.41 33.87 -47.46
C LEU A 5 -31.45 34.71 -46.62
N GLY A 6 -31.82 35.97 -46.39
CA GLY A 6 -31.22 36.82 -45.37
C GLY A 6 -32.10 36.88 -44.11
N GLY A 7 -31.54 36.57 -42.93
CA GLY A 7 -32.28 36.58 -41.66
C GLY A 7 -31.47 37.22 -40.53
N HIS A 8 -31.74 38.49 -40.24
CA HIS A 8 -31.13 39.21 -39.12
C HIS A 8 -31.69 38.75 -37.76
N LYS A 9 -30.84 38.81 -36.72
CA LYS A 9 -31.26 38.63 -35.33
C LYS A 9 -31.76 39.95 -34.75
N GLU A 10 -32.97 39.97 -34.18
CA GLU A 10 -33.38 41.00 -33.22
C GLU A 10 -33.21 40.51 -31.78
N ALA A 11 -32.59 41.34 -30.94
CA ALA A 11 -32.47 41.09 -29.50
C ALA A 11 -33.58 41.84 -28.76
N ARG A 12 -34.44 41.10 -28.04
CA ARG A 12 -35.61 41.67 -27.35
C ARG A 12 -35.19 42.29 -26.00
N SER A 13 -35.37 43.61 -25.86
CA SER A 13 -35.10 44.31 -24.59
C SER A 13 -36.11 43.93 -23.50
N MET A 14 -35.63 43.63 -22.29
CA MET A 14 -36.47 43.39 -21.11
C MET A 14 -36.88 44.72 -20.46
N THR A 15 -38.16 44.87 -20.16
CA THR A 15 -38.72 46.07 -19.51
C THR A 15 -38.44 46.12 -18.01
N ASP A 16 -38.37 47.33 -17.45
CA ASP A 16 -37.81 47.58 -16.12
C ASP A 16 -38.52 46.86 -14.96
N ASN A 17 -39.85 46.68 -15.04
CA ASN A 17 -40.60 45.88 -14.05
C ASN A 17 -40.07 44.44 -13.94
N SER A 18 -39.67 43.82 -15.06
CA SER A 18 -39.13 42.44 -15.03
C SER A 18 -37.77 42.34 -14.33
N ARG A 19 -36.98 43.43 -14.31
CA ARG A 19 -35.74 43.53 -13.54
C ARG A 19 -36.00 43.67 -12.04
N VAL A 20 -36.98 44.48 -11.66
CA VAL A 20 -37.37 44.65 -10.25
C VAL A 20 -37.87 43.32 -9.67
N ASP A 21 -38.66 42.54 -10.41
CA ASP A 21 -39.20 41.28 -9.90
C ASP A 21 -38.17 40.13 -9.93
N THR A 22 -37.25 40.09 -10.89
CA THR A 22 -36.10 39.16 -10.83
C THR A 22 -35.14 39.51 -9.70
N LEU A 23 -34.94 40.79 -9.37
CA LEU A 23 -34.13 41.21 -8.23
C LEU A 23 -34.78 40.81 -6.89
N LYS A 24 -36.10 41.03 -6.73
CA LYS A 24 -36.85 40.57 -5.54
C LYS A 24 -36.77 39.04 -5.38
N LEU A 25 -36.90 38.29 -6.47
CA LEU A 25 -36.79 36.83 -6.43
C LEU A 25 -35.37 36.38 -6.05
N ALA A 26 -34.33 37.01 -6.59
CA ALA A 26 -32.94 36.72 -6.22
C ALA A 26 -32.65 37.01 -4.73
N VAL A 27 -33.16 38.12 -4.20
CA VAL A 27 -33.05 38.46 -2.77
C VAL A 27 -33.79 37.43 -1.91
N ALA A 28 -35.02 37.04 -2.27
CA ALA A 28 -35.79 36.04 -1.54
C ALA A 28 -35.10 34.66 -1.52
N VAL A 29 -34.59 34.19 -2.66
CA VAL A 29 -33.82 32.93 -2.75
C VAL A 29 -32.55 33.01 -1.90
N THR A 30 -31.82 34.13 -1.95
CA THR A 30 -30.61 34.33 -1.13
C THR A 30 -30.94 34.27 0.36
N PHE A 31 -32.02 34.94 0.78
CA PHE A 31 -32.45 34.93 2.18
C PHE A 31 -32.87 33.53 2.66
N CYS A 32 -33.59 32.77 1.82
CA CYS A 32 -33.91 31.36 2.11
C CYS A 32 -32.66 30.48 2.22
N LEU A 33 -31.67 30.65 1.34
CA LEU A 33 -30.41 29.90 1.40
C LEU A 33 -29.60 30.26 2.67
N CYS A 34 -29.56 31.54 3.06
CA CYS A 34 -28.94 31.95 4.32
C CYS A 34 -29.66 31.36 5.55
N LEU A 35 -30.99 31.34 5.57
CA LEU A 35 -31.76 30.70 6.65
C LEU A 35 -31.52 29.19 6.71
N PHE A 36 -31.51 28.51 5.56
CA PHE A 36 -31.16 27.08 5.49
C PHE A 36 -29.74 26.81 5.96
N PHE A 37 -28.76 27.67 5.62
CA PHE A 37 -27.39 27.54 6.10
C PHE A 37 -27.28 27.76 7.62
N MET A 38 -27.95 28.79 8.16
CA MET A 38 -27.97 29.03 9.60
C MET A 38 -28.63 27.87 10.36
N LEU A 39 -29.77 27.36 9.87
CA LEU A 39 -30.42 26.18 10.45
C LEU A 39 -29.55 24.93 10.33
N TYR A 40 -28.85 24.72 9.21
CA TYR A 40 -27.91 23.62 9.03
C TYR A 40 -26.76 23.69 10.06
N VAL A 41 -26.14 24.85 10.23
CA VAL A 41 -25.07 25.08 11.23
C VAL A 41 -25.60 24.91 12.66
N SER A 42 -26.84 25.32 12.95
CA SER A 42 -27.47 25.12 14.27
C SER A 42 -27.93 23.69 14.54
N TYR A 43 -28.18 22.88 13.50
CA TYR A 43 -28.71 21.51 13.62
C TYR A 43 -27.65 20.42 13.42
N THR A 44 -26.41 20.76 13.05
CA THR A 44 -25.28 19.82 13.16
C THR A 44 -24.84 19.67 14.61
N PRO A 45 -25.02 18.50 15.26
CA PRO A 45 -24.61 18.32 16.65
C PRO A 45 -23.08 18.25 16.76
N ASP A 46 -22.50 19.31 17.29
CA ASP A 46 -21.24 19.34 18.07
C ASP A 46 -19.97 18.74 17.43
N VAL A 47 -19.92 18.59 16.11
CA VAL A 47 -18.69 18.24 15.38
C VAL A 47 -17.63 19.35 15.54
N THR A 48 -18.08 20.61 15.66
CA THR A 48 -17.22 21.80 15.73
C THR A 48 -16.49 21.96 17.06
N SER A 49 -17.05 21.56 18.22
CA SER A 49 -16.32 21.66 19.49
C SER A 49 -15.22 20.58 19.58
N GLU A 50 -15.49 19.35 19.15
CA GLU A 50 -14.47 18.29 19.07
C GLU A 50 -13.40 18.67 18.02
N PHE A 51 -13.76 19.38 16.94
CA PHE A 51 -12.83 19.93 15.96
C PHE A 51 -11.93 21.03 16.54
N VAL A 52 -12.48 22.01 17.27
CA VAL A 52 -11.72 23.09 17.93
C VAL A 52 -10.83 22.53 19.05
N LEU A 53 -11.33 21.58 19.86
CA LEU A 53 -10.57 20.91 20.90
C LEU A 53 -9.43 20.06 20.32
N LEU A 54 -9.65 19.39 19.18
CA LEU A 54 -8.59 18.65 18.49
C LEU A 54 -7.54 19.58 17.88
N ASN A 55 -7.96 20.68 17.25
CA ASN A 55 -7.05 21.65 16.64
C ASN A 55 -6.19 22.36 17.70
N ASN A 56 -6.75 22.67 18.88
CA ASN A 56 -6.01 23.22 20.02
C ASN A 56 -5.06 22.20 20.69
N ARG A 57 -5.34 20.89 20.59
CA ARG A 57 -4.46 19.81 21.09
C ARG A 57 -3.33 19.42 20.13
N LEU A 58 -3.39 19.86 18.87
CA LEU A 58 -2.38 19.59 17.84
C LEU A 58 -1.44 20.79 17.58
N GLN A 59 -1.53 21.86 18.39
CA GLN A 59 -0.59 22.97 18.29
C GLN A 59 0.80 22.62 18.87
N PRO A 60 1.90 23.08 18.26
CA PRO A 60 3.24 22.72 18.67
C PRO A 60 3.64 23.36 20.00
N VAL A 61 3.95 22.53 20.99
CA VAL A 61 4.71 22.96 22.17
C VAL A 61 6.19 23.05 21.79
N HIS A 62 6.74 24.27 21.72
CA HIS A 62 8.17 24.48 21.51
C HIS A 62 8.98 24.01 22.74
N VAL A 63 9.45 22.76 22.71
CA VAL A 63 10.44 22.28 23.69
C VAL A 63 11.82 22.84 23.32
N SER A 64 12.23 23.88 24.05
CA SER A 64 13.57 24.46 23.90
C SER A 64 14.63 23.44 24.36
N LYS A 65 15.63 23.18 23.50
CA LYS A 65 16.83 22.46 23.88
C LYS A 65 17.76 23.39 24.66
N ASN A 66 17.54 23.53 25.96
CA ASN A 66 18.54 23.87 26.98
C ASN A 66 17.90 23.82 28.37
N ASN A 67 18.20 22.75 29.12
CA ASN A 67 18.59 22.79 30.54
C ASN A 67 18.74 21.35 31.06
N VAL A 68 20.00 20.91 31.19
CA VAL A 68 20.36 19.90 32.18
C VAL A 68 20.61 20.67 33.47
N LEU A 69 19.86 20.37 34.53
CA LEU A 69 20.26 20.58 35.93
C LEU A 69 19.32 19.79 36.86
N ASP A 70 19.72 19.68 38.11
CA ASP A 70 19.51 18.48 38.93
C ASP A 70 18.63 18.72 40.18
N VAL A 71 18.08 17.61 40.71
CA VAL A 71 17.81 17.36 42.14
C VAL A 71 16.77 18.22 42.93
N ARG A 72 15.74 17.47 43.40
CA ARG A 72 15.02 17.51 44.71
C ARG A 72 13.93 18.54 45.08
N ASP A 73 12.98 17.95 45.82
CA ASP A 73 12.06 18.43 46.86
C ASP A 73 11.02 19.54 46.56
N VAL A 74 9.75 19.26 46.90
CA VAL A 74 8.97 19.96 47.95
C VAL A 74 7.57 19.31 48.14
N ILE A 75 7.22 19.09 49.41
CA ILE A 75 5.95 18.66 50.03
C ILE A 75 5.82 19.54 51.30
N PRO A 76 4.66 20.11 51.74
CA PRO A 76 3.26 19.62 51.74
C PRO A 76 2.30 20.72 51.16
N PRO A 77 0.99 20.93 51.54
CA PRO A 77 0.08 20.17 52.43
C PRO A 77 -1.37 19.93 51.95
N GLU A 78 -2.06 19.07 52.70
CA GLU A 78 -3.53 18.94 52.76
C GLU A 78 -4.20 20.20 53.35
N ASP A 79 -5.48 20.42 53.03
CA ASP A 79 -6.45 20.84 54.05
C ASP A 79 -7.86 20.30 53.75
N ARG A 80 -8.72 20.23 54.77
CA ARG A 80 -10.04 19.56 54.76
C ARG A 80 -11.19 20.57 54.60
N GLY A 81 -12.21 20.21 53.83
CA GLY A 81 -13.44 20.99 53.73
C GLY A 81 -14.62 20.20 53.16
N SER A 82 -15.40 19.56 54.02
CA SER A 82 -16.58 18.76 53.63
C SER A 82 -17.77 19.63 53.24
N GLN A 83 -18.50 19.27 52.17
CA GLN A 83 -19.97 19.17 52.25
C GLN A 83 -20.63 18.30 51.18
N ASN A 84 -21.59 17.49 51.65
CA ASN A 84 -22.40 16.48 50.95
C ASN A 84 -23.06 16.89 49.62
N THR A 85 -22.95 16.02 48.61
CA THR A 85 -24.08 15.68 47.72
C THR A 85 -24.14 14.16 47.49
N LYS A 86 -25.35 13.60 47.36
CA LYS A 86 -25.58 12.14 47.33
C LYS A 86 -25.10 11.51 46.01
N ALA A 87 -24.22 10.52 46.10
CA ALA A 87 -23.79 9.73 44.95
C ALA A 87 -24.89 8.73 44.50
N ALA A 88 -25.09 8.61 43.20
CA ALA A 88 -25.82 7.50 42.59
C ALA A 88 -25.03 6.18 42.75
N PRO A 89 -25.68 5.00 42.76
CA PRO A 89 -24.98 3.73 42.95
C PRO A 89 -23.93 3.51 41.86
N ALA A 90 -22.72 3.15 42.28
CA ALA A 90 -21.61 2.88 41.37
C ALA A 90 -21.97 1.69 40.47
N ALA A 91 -22.01 1.92 39.15
CA ALA A 91 -21.92 0.83 38.19
C ALA A 91 -20.57 0.14 38.39
N GLU A 92 -20.60 -1.19 38.55
CA GLU A 92 -19.39 -1.98 38.77
C GLU A 92 -18.36 -1.73 37.66
N PRO A 93 -17.06 -1.61 38.00
CA PRO A 93 -16.04 -1.50 36.98
C PRO A 93 -15.95 -2.84 36.24
N VAL A 94 -16.44 -2.89 35.00
CA VAL A 94 -16.33 -4.06 34.12
C VAL A 94 -14.85 -4.26 33.73
N THR A 95 -14.10 -4.88 34.63
CA THR A 95 -12.66 -5.16 34.54
C THR A 95 -12.38 -6.39 33.70
N ALA A 96 -12.59 -6.25 32.38
CA ALA A 96 -11.99 -7.14 31.41
C ALA A 96 -11.64 -6.38 30.11
N ARG A 97 -10.63 -5.49 30.17
CA ARG A 97 -9.91 -5.12 28.94
C ARG A 97 -9.22 -6.38 28.43
N GLN A 98 -9.82 -7.06 27.45
CA GLN A 98 -9.14 -8.13 26.73
C GLN A 98 -7.81 -7.59 26.19
N THR A 99 -6.71 -8.17 26.66
CA THR A 99 -5.36 -7.80 26.24
C THR A 99 -5.13 -8.27 24.80
N CYS A 100 -5.44 -7.39 23.85
CA CYS A 100 -5.25 -7.62 22.43
C CYS A 100 -3.74 -7.72 22.13
N ILE A 101 -3.24 -8.89 21.73
CA ILE A 101 -1.81 -9.11 21.45
C ILE A 101 -1.50 -8.73 19.99
N PRO A 102 -0.56 -7.80 19.73
CA PRO A 102 -0.14 -7.41 18.38
C PRO A 102 0.22 -8.60 17.49
N LYS A 103 -0.42 -8.70 16.33
CA LYS A 103 -0.20 -9.78 15.36
C LYS A 103 1.08 -9.55 14.58
N ARG A 104 2.01 -10.51 14.71
CA ARG A 104 3.37 -10.47 14.16
C ARG A 104 3.55 -11.37 12.94
N ASN A 105 2.76 -12.44 12.82
CA ASN A 105 2.84 -13.40 11.72
C ASN A 105 1.76 -13.08 10.67
N LEU A 106 2.20 -12.67 9.48
CA LEU A 106 1.40 -11.93 8.49
C LEU A 106 1.69 -12.42 7.07
N VAL A 107 0.65 -12.77 6.32
CA VAL A 107 0.74 -12.97 4.86
C VAL A 107 -0.23 -12.03 4.19
N PHE A 108 0.32 -11.05 3.47
CA PHE A 108 -0.43 -10.19 2.58
C PHE A 108 -0.32 -10.70 1.15
N ILE A 109 -1.39 -11.31 0.65
CA ILE A 109 -1.47 -11.66 -0.78
C ILE A 109 -1.65 -10.36 -1.56
N LYS A 110 -0.53 -9.86 -2.07
CA LYS A 110 -0.39 -8.54 -2.67
C LYS A 110 -0.97 -8.49 -4.08
N VAL A 111 -2.27 -8.24 -4.16
CA VAL A 111 -2.99 -8.01 -5.42
C VAL A 111 -2.37 -6.84 -6.19
N GLN A 112 -2.02 -7.04 -7.45
CA GLN A 112 -1.53 -5.98 -8.32
C GLN A 112 -2.56 -4.87 -8.49
N GLU A 113 -2.09 -3.62 -8.54
CA GLU A 113 -2.87 -2.43 -8.93
C GLU A 113 -4.03 -2.00 -8.00
N ALA A 114 -4.44 -2.82 -7.03
CA ALA A 114 -5.50 -2.51 -6.05
C ALA A 114 -5.01 -1.67 -4.84
N ALA A 115 -4.25 -0.59 -5.06
CA ALA A 115 -3.60 0.21 -3.99
C ALA A 115 -2.63 -0.54 -3.02
N SER A 116 -2.39 -1.83 -3.25
CA SER A 116 -1.56 -2.72 -2.44
C SER A 116 -0.08 -2.32 -2.28
N ASN A 117 0.40 -1.27 -2.95
CA ASN A 117 1.74 -0.70 -2.73
C ASN A 117 1.81 0.05 -1.38
N ALA A 118 0.76 0.80 -1.02
CA ALA A 118 0.69 1.50 0.25
C ALA A 118 0.64 0.51 1.43
N VAL A 119 -0.19 -0.54 1.32
CA VAL A 119 -0.25 -1.64 2.30
C VAL A 119 1.10 -2.34 2.43
N GLN A 120 1.79 -2.66 1.33
CA GLN A 120 3.15 -3.23 1.39
C GLN A 120 4.10 -2.33 2.20
N ARG A 121 4.10 -1.01 1.97
CA ARG A 121 4.97 -0.07 2.69
C ARG A 121 4.66 -0.01 4.19
N ILE A 122 3.37 -0.03 4.56
CA ILE A 122 2.91 -0.16 5.96
C ILE A 122 3.50 -1.43 6.60
N LEU A 123 3.35 -2.58 5.95
CA LEU A 123 3.80 -3.87 6.49
C LEU A 123 5.32 -3.97 6.61
N LEU A 124 6.06 -3.44 5.63
CA LEU A 124 7.53 -3.40 5.69
C LEU A 124 8.02 -2.45 6.81
N ARG A 125 7.34 -1.32 7.06
CA ARG A 125 7.63 -0.48 8.24
C ARG A 125 7.33 -1.22 9.54
N TYR A 126 6.14 -1.82 9.66
CA TYR A 126 5.73 -2.58 10.84
C TYR A 126 6.75 -3.69 11.16
N ALA A 127 7.10 -4.50 10.16
CA ALA A 127 8.10 -5.53 10.30
C ALA A 127 9.48 -4.99 10.74
N TYR A 128 9.90 -3.84 10.23
CA TYR A 128 11.18 -3.25 10.61
C TYR A 128 11.18 -2.76 12.07
N ARG A 129 10.09 -2.08 12.49
CA ARG A 129 9.86 -1.52 13.83
C ARG A 129 9.78 -2.62 14.90
N HIS A 130 9.03 -3.69 14.64
CA HIS A 130 8.81 -4.77 15.61
C HIS A 130 9.86 -5.90 15.55
N ASN A 131 10.95 -5.68 14.81
CA ASN A 131 12.03 -6.66 14.57
C ASN A 131 11.53 -8.02 14.06
N LEU A 132 10.75 -7.98 12.98
CA LEU A 132 10.18 -9.15 12.31
C LEU A 132 11.01 -9.56 11.08
N THR A 133 11.06 -10.86 10.83
CA THR A 133 11.73 -11.44 9.68
C THR A 133 10.81 -11.42 8.45
N VAL A 134 11.11 -10.56 7.48
CA VAL A 134 10.40 -10.52 6.19
C VAL A 134 10.97 -11.58 5.25
N MET A 135 10.11 -12.38 4.61
CA MET A 135 10.51 -13.23 3.49
C MET A 135 10.79 -12.33 2.29
N LEU A 136 12.07 -12.22 1.91
CA LEU A 136 12.51 -11.43 0.76
C LEU A 136 12.75 -12.34 -0.46
N PRO A 137 12.28 -11.97 -1.67
CA PRO A 137 12.59 -12.72 -2.88
C PRO A 137 14.09 -12.65 -3.21
N ARG A 138 14.65 -13.76 -3.69
CA ARG A 138 16.09 -13.89 -4.01
C ARG A 138 16.52 -12.97 -5.16
N THR A 139 15.63 -12.72 -6.11
CA THR A 139 15.83 -11.87 -7.28
C THR A 139 14.54 -11.07 -7.57
N GLY A 140 14.65 -9.96 -8.29
CA GLY A 140 13.51 -9.37 -9.03
C GLY A 140 12.25 -8.97 -8.23
N GLY A 141 12.37 -8.54 -6.96
CA GLY A 141 11.30 -7.85 -6.22
C GLY A 141 9.98 -8.60 -6.01
N SER A 142 9.90 -9.88 -6.41
CA SER A 142 8.72 -10.73 -6.45
C SER A 142 9.12 -12.21 -6.39
N PHE A 143 8.25 -13.08 -5.89
CA PHE A 143 8.44 -14.52 -5.82
C PHE A 143 7.78 -15.21 -7.00
N HIS A 144 8.57 -15.62 -8.00
CA HIS A 144 8.17 -16.55 -9.07
C HIS A 144 6.72 -16.39 -9.56
N TRP A 145 6.32 -15.13 -9.74
CA TRP A 145 4.92 -14.69 -9.64
C TRP A 145 3.99 -15.32 -10.70
N LEU A 146 4.56 -15.72 -11.83
CA LEU A 146 3.84 -16.32 -12.95
C LEU A 146 3.74 -17.85 -12.89
N THR A 147 4.48 -18.50 -12.00
CA THR A 147 4.62 -19.96 -11.94
C THR A 147 4.08 -20.53 -10.63
N PHE A 148 3.37 -21.66 -10.72
CA PHE A 148 3.03 -22.48 -9.55
C PHE A 148 4.22 -23.40 -9.22
N THR A 149 5.31 -22.84 -8.70
CA THR A 149 6.47 -23.62 -8.22
C THR A 149 6.39 -23.79 -6.70
N ASP A 150 6.59 -25.01 -6.20
CA ASP A 150 6.87 -25.24 -4.78
C ASP A 150 8.18 -24.55 -4.34
N GLU A 151 9.07 -24.29 -5.31
CA GLU A 151 10.24 -23.44 -5.18
C GLU A 151 9.85 -21.94 -5.25
N PHE A 152 9.40 -21.40 -4.12
CA PHE A 152 9.68 -20.02 -3.77
C PHE A 152 10.37 -19.97 -2.40
N ASP A 153 11.69 -19.90 -2.42
CA ASP A 153 12.48 -19.67 -1.21
C ASP A 153 12.88 -18.21 -1.09
N GLY A 154 12.70 -17.68 0.11
CA GLY A 154 13.25 -16.39 0.48
C GLY A 154 14.77 -16.41 0.57
N LEU A 155 15.34 -15.24 0.82
CA LEU A 155 16.72 -15.15 1.33
C LEU A 155 16.84 -16.00 2.62
N PRO A 156 17.93 -16.76 2.80
CA PRO A 156 18.16 -17.54 4.02
C PRO A 156 18.06 -16.68 5.28
N VAL A 157 17.52 -17.26 6.35
CA VAL A 157 17.37 -16.63 7.66
C VAL A 157 17.75 -17.62 8.75
N LYS A 158 18.33 -17.11 9.85
CA LYS A 158 18.97 -17.90 10.91
C LYS A 158 18.12 -19.08 11.40
N ASP A 159 16.85 -18.81 11.72
CA ASP A 159 15.96 -19.79 12.36
C ASP A 159 14.98 -20.44 11.34
N GLY A 160 15.28 -20.34 10.04
CA GLY A 160 14.47 -20.88 8.92
C GLY A 160 13.06 -20.30 8.75
N SER A 161 12.63 -19.43 9.68
CA SER A 161 11.23 -19.03 9.86
C SER A 161 11.00 -17.56 9.51
N TYR A 162 9.91 -17.28 8.80
CA TYR A 162 9.49 -15.93 8.44
C TYR A 162 8.29 -15.47 9.26
N ASN A 163 8.21 -14.16 9.52
CA ASN A 163 7.07 -13.52 10.16
C ASN A 163 6.17 -12.80 9.14
N VAL A 164 6.74 -12.23 8.08
CA VAL A 164 5.97 -11.38 7.15
C VAL A 164 6.27 -11.74 5.70
N ILE A 165 5.22 -11.98 4.92
CA ILE A 165 5.29 -12.02 3.46
C ILE A 165 4.39 -10.91 2.90
N ALA A 166 4.97 -9.98 2.13
CA ALA A 166 4.28 -8.81 1.59
C ALA A 166 4.73 -8.41 0.17
N HIS A 167 5.53 -9.25 -0.50
CA HIS A 167 5.95 -9.07 -1.90
C HIS A 167 5.00 -9.79 -2.85
N HIS A 168 5.07 -9.49 -4.15
CA HIS A 168 4.24 -10.18 -5.13
C HIS A 168 4.57 -11.67 -5.15
N LEU A 169 3.54 -12.49 -4.94
CA LEU A 169 3.54 -13.94 -5.02
C LEU A 169 2.13 -14.38 -5.38
N ARG A 170 1.99 -15.55 -5.97
CA ARG A 170 0.69 -16.14 -6.27
C ARG A 170 0.25 -17.01 -5.10
N TYR A 171 -0.99 -16.86 -4.64
CA TYR A 171 -1.49 -17.65 -3.53
C TYR A 171 -1.52 -19.15 -3.86
N GLY A 172 -0.84 -19.93 -3.04
CA GLY A 172 -0.92 -21.39 -2.99
C GLY A 172 -0.96 -21.90 -1.55
N LYS A 173 -1.08 -23.22 -1.39
CA LYS A 173 -1.22 -23.86 -0.07
C LYS A 173 0.12 -24.03 0.63
N GLU A 174 1.18 -24.17 -0.15
CA GLU A 174 2.58 -24.30 0.24
C GLU A 174 3.13 -23.06 0.98
N ILE A 175 2.54 -21.86 0.83
CA ILE A 175 2.80 -20.71 1.73
C ILE A 175 2.61 -21.08 3.21
N LYS A 176 1.63 -21.95 3.53
CA LYS A 176 1.39 -22.43 4.91
C LYS A 176 2.55 -23.26 5.47
N LYS A 177 3.44 -23.79 4.62
CA LYS A 177 4.66 -24.51 5.03
C LYS A 177 5.82 -23.57 5.40
N LYS A 178 5.77 -22.30 4.99
CA LYS A 178 6.83 -21.29 5.21
C LYS A 178 6.55 -20.35 6.40
N MET A 179 5.39 -20.50 7.04
CA MET A 179 4.80 -19.53 7.97
C MET A 179 4.31 -20.20 9.26
N PRO A 180 4.41 -19.54 10.43
CA PRO A 180 3.85 -20.04 11.69
C PRO A 180 2.34 -20.31 11.64
N ALA A 181 1.85 -21.23 12.48
CA ALA A 181 0.45 -21.67 12.46
C ALA A 181 -0.57 -20.57 12.85
N ASP A 182 -0.15 -19.53 13.58
CA ASP A 182 -0.98 -18.39 13.98
C ASP A 182 -1.00 -17.24 12.94
N THR A 183 -0.39 -17.45 11.77
CA THR A 183 -0.29 -16.45 10.69
C THR A 183 -1.65 -15.95 10.23
N VAL A 184 -1.81 -14.62 10.20
CA VAL A 184 -3.00 -13.98 9.64
C VAL A 184 -2.81 -13.76 8.14
N TYR A 185 -3.66 -14.39 7.34
CA TYR A 185 -3.71 -14.23 5.88
C TYR A 185 -4.74 -13.17 5.51
N PHE A 186 -4.33 -12.18 4.74
CA PHE A 186 -5.19 -11.09 4.27
C PHE A 186 -4.80 -10.62 2.87
N THR A 187 -5.69 -9.87 2.23
CA THR A 187 -5.49 -9.31 0.89
C THR A 187 -6.19 -7.96 0.76
N MET A 188 -6.01 -7.29 -0.38
CA MET A 188 -6.65 -6.03 -0.73
C MET A 188 -7.26 -6.20 -2.11
N LEU A 189 -8.55 -5.90 -2.24
CA LEU A 189 -9.28 -5.91 -3.51
C LEU A 189 -9.81 -4.53 -3.83
N GLN A 190 -10.09 -4.30 -5.11
CA GLN A 190 -10.76 -3.12 -5.62
C GLN A 190 -11.97 -3.52 -6.44
N HIS A 191 -12.99 -2.66 -6.51
CA HIS A 191 -14.14 -2.88 -7.39
C HIS A 191 -13.67 -3.22 -8.84
N PRO A 192 -14.09 -4.35 -9.44
CA PRO A 192 -13.46 -4.88 -10.66
C PRO A 192 -13.46 -3.90 -11.84
N VAL A 193 -14.48 -3.06 -12.00
CA VAL A 193 -14.53 -2.04 -13.06
C VAL A 193 -13.45 -0.96 -12.85
N SER A 194 -13.20 -0.57 -11.60
CA SER A 194 -12.21 0.47 -11.27
C SER A 194 -10.79 -0.07 -11.42
N HIS A 195 -10.57 -1.31 -10.97
CA HIS A 195 -9.33 -2.06 -11.15
C HIS A 195 -9.00 -2.22 -12.64
N MET A 196 -9.94 -2.74 -13.43
CA MET A 196 -9.81 -2.87 -14.88
C MET A 196 -9.44 -1.56 -15.58
N LYS A 197 -10.09 -0.43 -15.23
CA LYS A 197 -9.79 0.87 -15.86
C LYS A 197 -8.34 1.27 -15.64
N PHE A 198 -7.83 0.99 -14.44
CA PHE A 198 -6.44 1.22 -14.09
C PHE A 198 -5.50 0.31 -14.89
N SER A 199 -5.79 -0.99 -14.98
CA SER A 199 -5.01 -1.92 -15.83
C SER A 199 -5.02 -1.50 -17.31
N PHE A 200 -6.17 -1.08 -17.84
CA PHE A 200 -6.32 -0.58 -19.20
C PHE A 200 -5.53 0.72 -19.46
N HIS A 201 -5.34 1.54 -18.42
CA HIS A 201 -4.41 2.68 -18.44
C HIS A 201 -2.96 2.23 -18.44
N GLN A 202 -2.53 1.51 -17.41
CA GLN A 202 -1.11 1.18 -17.16
C GLN A 202 -0.50 0.36 -18.28
N TRP A 203 -1.19 -0.70 -18.69
CA TRP A 203 -0.76 -1.58 -19.79
C TRP A 203 -1.03 -0.98 -21.17
N LYS A 204 -1.54 0.26 -21.23
CA LYS A 204 -1.83 1.02 -22.47
C LYS A 204 -2.65 0.19 -23.46
N LEU A 205 -3.64 -0.57 -22.96
CA LEU A 205 -4.29 -1.65 -23.71
C LEU A 205 -5.02 -1.17 -24.97
N HIS A 206 -5.49 0.07 -25.00
CA HIS A 206 -5.96 0.73 -26.22
C HIS A 206 -4.95 0.69 -27.39
N LYS A 207 -3.64 0.76 -27.11
CA LYS A 207 -2.59 0.60 -28.13
C LYS A 207 -2.36 -0.86 -28.51
N HIS A 208 -2.29 -1.75 -27.51
CA HIS A 208 -2.11 -3.20 -27.71
C HIS A 208 -3.22 -3.79 -28.60
N TYR A 209 -4.48 -3.46 -28.29
CA TYR A 209 -5.65 -3.90 -29.05
C TYR A 209 -5.96 -3.03 -30.28
N ASN A 210 -5.09 -2.07 -30.64
CA ASN A 210 -5.25 -1.12 -31.74
C ASN A 210 -6.60 -0.36 -31.75
N ILE A 211 -7.15 -0.07 -30.58
CA ILE A 211 -8.44 0.61 -30.40
C ILE A 211 -8.25 2.12 -30.53
N SER A 212 -8.56 2.63 -31.72
CA SER A 212 -8.60 4.05 -32.02
C SER A 212 -9.93 4.70 -31.65
N GLY A 213 -9.89 5.97 -31.21
CA GLY A 213 -11.09 6.77 -30.91
C GLY A 213 -11.02 7.53 -29.58
N LYS A 214 -12.03 8.36 -29.31
CA LYS A 214 -12.13 9.16 -28.09
C LYS A 214 -12.39 8.33 -26.83
N ASP A 215 -13.07 7.18 -26.97
CA ASP A 215 -13.45 6.31 -25.86
C ASP A 215 -13.09 4.83 -26.13
N PRO A 216 -11.81 4.46 -25.99
CA PRO A 216 -11.36 3.10 -26.27
C PRO A 216 -11.84 2.07 -25.23
N ILE A 217 -12.20 2.50 -24.01
CA ILE A 217 -12.76 1.60 -23.00
C ILE A 217 -14.17 1.16 -23.41
N ASN A 218 -15.05 2.09 -23.77
CA ASN A 218 -16.39 1.71 -24.19
C ASN A 218 -16.41 0.92 -25.50
N VAL A 219 -15.38 1.06 -26.36
CA VAL A 219 -15.19 0.14 -27.50
C VAL A 219 -14.80 -1.26 -27.02
N PHE A 220 -13.78 -1.40 -26.16
CA PHE A 220 -13.34 -2.70 -25.64
C PHE A 220 -14.48 -3.49 -24.97
N PHE A 221 -15.26 -2.85 -24.09
CA PHE A 221 -16.31 -3.55 -23.33
C PHE A 221 -17.63 -3.78 -24.09
N LYS A 222 -17.75 -3.37 -25.36
CA LYS A 222 -18.86 -3.85 -26.21
C LYS A 222 -18.80 -5.37 -26.35
N ASP A 223 -17.59 -5.90 -26.59
CA ASP A 223 -17.30 -7.33 -26.59
C ASP A 223 -15.82 -7.59 -26.21
N PRO A 224 -15.52 -7.81 -24.91
CA PRO A 224 -14.16 -8.08 -24.45
C PRO A 224 -13.66 -9.47 -24.87
N TYR A 225 -14.54 -10.37 -25.33
CA TYR A 225 -14.13 -11.71 -25.76
C TYR A 225 -13.32 -11.63 -27.06
N LEU A 226 -13.71 -10.77 -28.01
CA LEU A 226 -12.99 -10.56 -29.29
C LEU A 226 -11.50 -10.26 -29.10
N TYR A 227 -11.19 -9.40 -28.13
CA TYR A 227 -9.82 -8.99 -27.83
C TYR A 227 -9.01 -10.11 -27.15
N SER A 228 -9.68 -10.91 -26.31
CA SER A 228 -9.05 -12.00 -25.54
C SER A 228 -8.62 -13.22 -26.37
N VAL A 229 -9.15 -13.40 -27.58
CA VAL A 229 -8.78 -14.53 -28.46
C VAL A 229 -7.35 -14.41 -28.99
N ASN A 230 -6.90 -13.17 -29.30
CA ASN A 230 -5.55 -12.91 -29.81
C ASN A 230 -4.49 -12.77 -28.71
N ASP A 231 -4.89 -12.72 -27.43
CA ASP A 231 -3.98 -12.55 -26.30
C ASP A 231 -3.13 -13.78 -25.99
N SER A 232 -3.36 -14.91 -26.66
CA SER A 232 -2.57 -16.15 -26.53
C SER A 232 -1.10 -16.02 -26.98
N ALA A 233 -0.73 -14.93 -27.67
CA ALA A 233 0.67 -14.63 -27.99
C ALA A 233 1.37 -13.83 -26.87
N THR A 234 0.74 -12.76 -26.39
CA THR A 234 1.35 -11.76 -25.49
C THR A 234 1.08 -12.00 -24.00
N PHE A 235 -0.06 -12.58 -23.66
CA PHE A 235 -0.55 -12.74 -22.27
C PHE A 235 -0.70 -14.22 -21.87
N LYS A 236 0.23 -15.06 -22.35
CA LYS A 236 0.27 -16.53 -22.15
C LYS A 236 0.16 -16.99 -20.70
N THR A 237 0.68 -16.22 -19.76
CA THR A 237 0.79 -16.61 -18.34
C THR A 237 -0.20 -15.89 -17.43
N HIS A 238 -0.64 -14.69 -17.81
CA HIS A 238 -1.59 -13.86 -17.07
C HIS A 238 -2.28 -12.87 -18.01
N HIS A 239 -3.60 -12.70 -17.87
CA HIS A 239 -4.34 -11.68 -18.61
C HIS A 239 -4.35 -10.36 -17.81
N PRO A 240 -4.12 -9.18 -18.42
CA PRO A 240 -4.03 -7.90 -17.67
C PRO A 240 -5.36 -7.45 -17.05
N ILE A 241 -6.50 -7.78 -17.68
CA ILE A 241 -7.85 -7.49 -17.17
C ILE A 241 -8.59 -8.70 -16.57
N LYS A 242 -8.82 -9.77 -17.35
CA LYS A 242 -9.74 -10.87 -16.98
C LYS A 242 -9.29 -11.61 -15.72
N ASN A 243 -10.14 -11.62 -14.70
CA ASN A 243 -9.89 -12.28 -13.41
C ASN A 243 -8.51 -11.89 -12.83
N ARG A 244 -8.06 -10.65 -13.05
CA ARG A 244 -6.70 -10.21 -12.72
C ARG A 244 -6.47 -10.28 -11.22
N GLN A 245 -7.44 -9.86 -10.39
CA GLN A 245 -7.28 -9.91 -8.93
C GLN A 245 -7.36 -11.34 -8.39
N ALA A 246 -8.21 -12.18 -8.98
CA ALA A 246 -8.31 -13.60 -8.67
C ALA A 246 -7.03 -14.37 -9.04
N PHE A 247 -6.30 -13.96 -10.08
CA PHE A 247 -5.03 -14.60 -10.47
C PHE A 247 -4.02 -14.58 -9.31
N ASP A 248 -3.90 -13.44 -8.61
CA ASP A 248 -3.08 -13.26 -7.40
C ASP A 248 -3.54 -14.14 -6.24
N LEU A 249 -4.85 -14.41 -6.15
CA LEU A 249 -5.47 -15.34 -5.21
C LEU A 249 -5.43 -16.81 -5.69
N GLY A 250 -4.59 -17.13 -6.68
CA GLY A 250 -4.31 -18.51 -7.11
C GLY A 250 -5.32 -19.10 -8.11
N PHE A 251 -6.32 -18.34 -8.56
CA PHE A 251 -7.26 -18.81 -9.58
C PHE A 251 -6.58 -18.87 -10.96
N GLY A 252 -7.02 -19.79 -11.81
CA GLY A 252 -6.58 -19.88 -13.21
C GLY A 252 -7.28 -18.86 -14.13
N MET A 253 -6.59 -18.36 -15.15
CA MET A 253 -7.14 -17.36 -16.09
C MET A 253 -8.37 -17.85 -16.88
N SER A 254 -8.40 -19.14 -17.20
CA SER A 254 -9.48 -19.78 -17.95
C SER A 254 -10.69 -20.12 -17.07
N TRP A 255 -10.54 -20.05 -15.74
CA TRP A 255 -11.60 -20.47 -14.81
C TRP A 255 -12.76 -19.49 -14.81
N GLN A 256 -13.96 -20.01 -14.54
CA GLN A 256 -15.20 -19.27 -14.55
C GLN A 256 -16.05 -19.61 -13.31
N MET A 257 -16.88 -18.68 -12.85
CA MET A 257 -17.90 -18.99 -11.86
C MET A 257 -18.92 -19.98 -12.44
N GLY A 258 -19.18 -21.06 -11.73
CA GLY A 258 -20.00 -22.20 -12.19
C GLY A 258 -19.23 -23.52 -12.17
N ASP A 259 -17.90 -23.48 -12.34
CA ASP A 259 -17.06 -24.68 -12.29
C ASP A 259 -16.86 -25.18 -10.85
N ASP A 260 -16.87 -26.50 -10.63
CA ASP A 260 -16.58 -27.13 -9.33
C ASP A 260 -15.21 -26.72 -8.79
N ARG A 261 -14.19 -26.65 -9.67
CA ARG A 261 -12.82 -26.25 -9.31
C ARG A 261 -12.78 -24.80 -8.81
N THR A 262 -13.46 -23.88 -9.50
CA THR A 262 -13.56 -22.47 -9.09
C THR A 262 -14.28 -22.35 -7.75
N THR A 263 -15.37 -23.10 -7.57
CA THR A 263 -16.18 -23.10 -6.35
C THR A 263 -15.39 -23.65 -5.15
N ALA A 264 -14.67 -24.75 -5.33
CA ALA A 264 -13.81 -25.34 -4.31
C ALA A 264 -12.64 -24.42 -3.91
N HIS A 265 -11.97 -23.79 -4.88
CA HIS A 265 -10.88 -22.86 -4.60
C HIS A 265 -11.38 -21.57 -3.92
N LEU A 266 -12.52 -21.02 -4.36
CA LEU A 266 -13.17 -19.88 -3.70
C LEU A 266 -13.52 -20.19 -2.23
N LYS A 267 -13.93 -21.41 -1.92
CA LYS A 267 -14.18 -21.86 -0.54
C LYS A 267 -12.89 -21.90 0.30
N GLU A 268 -11.77 -22.39 -0.25
CA GLU A 268 -10.47 -22.42 0.45
C GLU A 268 -9.87 -21.01 0.63
N VAL A 269 -10.00 -20.14 -0.37
CA VAL A 269 -9.61 -18.73 -0.31
C VAL A 269 -10.39 -18.01 0.81
N LYS A 270 -11.72 -18.14 0.84
CA LYS A 270 -12.57 -17.55 1.90
C LYS A 270 -12.27 -18.10 3.30
N LYS A 271 -11.89 -19.39 3.40
CA LYS A 271 -11.51 -20.03 4.66
C LYS A 271 -10.16 -19.52 5.18
N THR A 272 -9.20 -19.31 4.29
CA THR A 272 -7.82 -18.93 4.65
C THR A 272 -7.67 -17.42 4.81
N ILE A 273 -8.07 -16.66 3.79
CA ILE A 273 -7.94 -15.21 3.71
C ILE A 273 -9.18 -14.58 4.34
N ARG A 274 -9.16 -14.48 5.67
CA ARG A 274 -10.32 -14.05 6.48
C ARG A 274 -10.48 -12.53 6.57
N VAL A 275 -9.46 -11.76 6.18
CA VAL A 275 -9.50 -10.31 6.15
C VAL A 275 -9.26 -9.85 4.72
N VAL A 276 -10.22 -9.11 4.16
CA VAL A 276 -10.11 -8.51 2.83
C VAL A 276 -10.32 -7.02 2.96
N LEU A 277 -9.29 -6.28 2.60
CA LEU A 277 -9.27 -4.83 2.54
C LEU A 277 -9.89 -4.36 1.21
N LEU A 278 -10.48 -3.16 1.18
CA LEU A 278 -11.14 -2.60 0.00
C LEU A 278 -10.48 -1.27 -0.39
N ALA A 279 -9.98 -1.17 -1.61
CA ALA A 279 -9.24 0.00 -2.08
C ALA A 279 -10.12 1.25 -2.17
N GLU A 280 -11.39 1.11 -2.57
CA GLU A 280 -12.39 2.20 -2.52
C GLU A 280 -12.82 2.61 -1.09
N ARG A 281 -12.36 1.89 -0.06
CA ARG A 281 -12.57 2.20 1.37
C ARG A 281 -11.24 2.10 2.12
N PHE A 282 -10.19 2.70 1.57
CA PHE A 282 -8.80 2.48 2.00
C PHE A 282 -8.57 2.78 3.49
N ASP A 283 -8.96 3.97 3.97
CA ASP A 283 -8.74 4.36 5.39
C ASP A 283 -9.52 3.48 6.37
N GLU A 284 -10.76 3.15 6.01
CA GLU A 284 -11.62 2.25 6.77
C GLU A 284 -11.00 0.86 6.83
N SER A 285 -10.39 0.42 5.73
CA SER A 285 -9.66 -0.84 5.67
C SER A 285 -8.40 -0.83 6.55
N LEU A 286 -7.66 0.28 6.62
CA LEU A 286 -6.50 0.40 7.50
C LEU A 286 -6.90 0.41 8.99
N VAL A 287 -7.97 1.10 9.38
CA VAL A 287 -8.49 1.07 10.75
C VAL A 287 -9.08 -0.30 11.12
N LEU A 288 -9.77 -0.96 10.18
CA LEU A 288 -10.22 -2.34 10.32
C LEU A 288 -9.04 -3.29 10.58
N LEU A 289 -7.99 -3.19 9.75
CA LEU A 289 -6.76 -3.96 9.88
C LEU A 289 -6.09 -3.70 11.24
N ARG A 290 -5.94 -2.43 11.65
CA ARG A 290 -5.35 -2.04 12.94
C ARG A 290 -6.03 -2.75 14.11
N ARG A 291 -7.37 -2.70 14.15
CA ARG A 291 -8.17 -3.35 15.21
C ARG A 291 -8.03 -4.87 15.19
N LEU A 292 -8.12 -5.50 14.01
CA LEU A 292 -8.00 -6.96 13.87
C LEU A 292 -6.61 -7.49 14.21
N MET A 293 -5.58 -6.67 13.99
CA MET A 293 -4.18 -7.03 14.24
C MET A 293 -3.64 -6.55 15.60
N CYS A 294 -4.44 -5.85 16.40
CA CYS A 294 -4.03 -5.20 17.65
C CYS A 294 -2.80 -4.27 17.48
N TRP A 295 -2.73 -3.49 16.40
CA TRP A 295 -1.61 -2.57 16.10
C TRP A 295 -1.83 -1.16 16.64
N ASP A 296 -0.76 -0.38 16.77
CA ASP A 296 -0.84 1.03 17.14
C ASP A 296 -1.38 1.88 15.97
N MET A 297 -1.92 3.07 16.26
CA MET A 297 -2.32 4.01 15.20
C MET A 297 -1.11 4.44 14.34
N GLN A 298 0.06 4.57 14.96
CA GLN A 298 1.33 4.88 14.28
C GLN A 298 1.71 3.81 13.24
N ASP A 299 1.32 2.55 13.45
CA ASP A 299 1.67 1.44 12.58
C ASP A 299 0.93 1.46 11.25
N ILE A 300 -0.23 2.13 11.15
CA ILE A 300 -1.02 2.24 9.91
C ILE A 300 -0.88 3.59 9.17
N LEU A 301 -0.13 4.55 9.71
CA LEU A 301 0.13 5.84 9.03
C LEU A 301 0.78 5.63 7.66
N TYR A 302 0.41 6.38 6.64
CA TYR A 302 0.90 6.20 5.27
C TYR A 302 0.95 7.53 4.52
N GLN A 303 1.83 7.59 3.52
CA GLN A 303 1.87 8.68 2.55
C GLN A 303 0.63 8.60 1.65
N PRO A 304 -0.27 9.60 1.64
CA PRO A 304 -1.33 9.70 0.65
C PRO A 304 -0.73 9.79 -0.76
N ASP A 305 -1.25 9.00 -1.68
CA ASP A 305 -0.79 8.92 -3.07
C ASP A 305 -1.94 9.21 -4.03
N ASN A 306 -2.23 10.50 -4.19
CA ASN A 306 -3.32 10.97 -5.04
C ASN A 306 -3.00 10.80 -6.54
N ASN A 307 -1.71 10.77 -6.89
CA ASN A 307 -1.22 10.73 -8.27
C ASN A 307 -1.74 9.50 -9.04
N ILE A 308 -1.90 8.36 -8.38
CA ILE A 308 -2.35 7.10 -8.99
C ILE A 308 -3.76 7.22 -9.60
N ILE A 309 -4.67 7.96 -8.94
CA ILE A 309 -6.04 8.17 -9.42
C ILE A 309 -6.08 9.33 -10.43
N GLU A 310 -5.40 10.43 -10.12
CA GLU A 310 -5.39 11.64 -10.95
C GLU A 310 -4.73 11.43 -12.33
N THR A 311 -3.70 10.59 -12.43
CA THR A 311 -3.04 10.26 -13.70
C THR A 311 -3.80 9.24 -14.55
N ASN A 312 -4.82 8.56 -14.02
CA ASN A 312 -5.59 7.59 -14.78
C ASN A 312 -6.61 8.29 -15.69
N ARG A 313 -6.23 8.51 -16.96
CA ARG A 313 -7.08 9.09 -18.02
C ARG A 313 -8.45 8.42 -18.22
N PHE A 314 -8.68 7.25 -17.64
CA PHE A 314 -9.88 6.45 -17.81
C PHE A 314 -10.74 6.34 -16.54
N ALA A 315 -10.31 6.88 -15.40
CA ALA A 315 -11.01 6.75 -14.12
C ALA A 315 -12.49 7.18 -14.20
N ASN A 316 -12.74 8.33 -14.84
CA ASN A 316 -14.06 8.97 -14.90
C ASN A 316 -14.99 8.45 -16.03
N ILE A 317 -14.56 7.48 -16.83
CA ILE A 317 -15.41 6.93 -17.91
C ILE A 317 -16.50 6.04 -17.32
N THR A 318 -17.77 6.30 -17.63
CA THR A 318 -18.88 5.42 -17.21
C THR A 318 -19.12 4.34 -18.26
N LEU A 319 -19.19 3.08 -17.81
CA LEU A 319 -19.64 1.95 -18.64
C LEU A 319 -21.18 1.90 -18.64
N HIS A 320 -21.79 1.67 -19.81
CA HIS A 320 -23.21 1.36 -19.91
C HIS A 320 -23.56 0.03 -19.23
N ARG A 321 -24.81 -0.11 -18.77
CA ARG A 321 -25.30 -1.31 -18.05
C ARG A 321 -25.00 -2.62 -18.78
N LYS A 322 -25.16 -2.67 -20.12
CA LYS A 322 -24.85 -3.86 -20.94
C LYS A 322 -23.37 -4.25 -20.84
N GLN A 323 -22.45 -3.29 -21.00
CA GLN A 323 -21.00 -3.51 -20.93
C GLN A 323 -20.57 -3.95 -19.53
N GLN A 324 -21.16 -3.40 -18.47
CA GLN A 324 -20.92 -3.86 -17.10
C GLN A 324 -21.33 -5.33 -16.91
N MET A 325 -22.47 -5.76 -17.46
CA MET A 325 -22.90 -7.16 -17.41
C MET A 325 -21.99 -8.06 -18.26
N THR A 326 -21.60 -7.64 -19.47
CA THR A 326 -20.63 -8.38 -20.30
C THR A 326 -19.31 -8.57 -19.56
N PHE A 327 -18.79 -7.51 -18.93
CA PHE A 327 -17.56 -7.57 -18.15
C PHE A 327 -17.71 -8.44 -16.89
N GLN A 328 -18.84 -8.35 -16.19
CA GLN A 328 -19.15 -9.19 -15.04
C GLN A 328 -19.21 -10.68 -15.42
N ASN A 329 -19.76 -11.02 -16.58
CA ASN A 329 -19.77 -12.40 -17.06
C ASN A 329 -18.36 -12.86 -17.47
N TRP A 330 -17.57 -12.03 -18.15
CA TRP A 330 -16.22 -12.40 -18.60
C TRP A 330 -15.20 -12.50 -17.46
N SER A 331 -15.32 -11.66 -16.42
CA SER A 331 -14.42 -11.59 -15.27
C SER A 331 -15.12 -11.99 -13.95
N SER A 332 -15.95 -13.03 -14.02
CA SER A 332 -16.92 -13.40 -12.98
C SER A 332 -16.33 -13.69 -11.59
N ILE A 333 -15.08 -14.13 -11.51
CA ILE A 333 -14.44 -14.49 -10.24
C ILE A 333 -14.08 -13.23 -9.46
N ASP A 334 -13.55 -12.20 -10.12
CA ASP A 334 -13.25 -10.90 -9.48
C ASP A 334 -14.51 -10.24 -8.92
N PHE A 335 -15.65 -10.33 -9.63
CA PHE A 335 -16.94 -9.85 -9.11
C PHE A 335 -17.43 -10.69 -7.93
N ALA A 336 -17.37 -12.02 -8.00
CA ALA A 336 -17.78 -12.89 -6.89
C ALA A 336 -16.94 -12.69 -5.61
N LEU A 337 -15.63 -12.48 -5.77
CA LEU A 337 -14.71 -12.10 -4.70
C LEU A 337 -15.05 -10.73 -4.12
N HIS A 338 -15.26 -9.72 -4.98
CA HIS A 338 -15.56 -8.35 -4.54
C HIS A 338 -16.90 -8.24 -3.81
N THR A 339 -17.97 -8.83 -4.35
CA THR A 339 -19.29 -8.86 -3.68
C THR A 339 -19.24 -9.54 -2.32
N TYR A 340 -18.53 -10.67 -2.20
CA TYR A 340 -18.31 -11.33 -0.91
C TYR A 340 -17.51 -10.45 0.06
N SER A 341 -16.48 -9.77 -0.44
CA SER A 341 -15.59 -8.93 0.37
C SER A 341 -16.29 -7.68 0.89
N GLN A 342 -17.10 -7.01 0.06
CA GLN A 342 -17.98 -5.91 0.49
C GLN A 342 -18.94 -6.35 1.61
N LYS A 343 -19.61 -7.49 1.44
CA LYS A 343 -20.51 -8.04 2.46
C LYS A 343 -19.77 -8.29 3.78
N THR A 344 -18.65 -9.03 3.71
CA THR A 344 -17.82 -9.38 4.88
C THR A 344 -17.27 -8.14 5.57
N PHE A 345 -16.84 -7.13 4.81
CA PHE A 345 -16.37 -5.85 5.36
C PHE A 345 -17.47 -5.12 6.11
N ASN A 346 -18.67 -4.99 5.51
CA ASN A 346 -19.81 -4.34 6.14
C ASN A 346 -20.17 -5.02 7.46
N GLU A 347 -20.35 -6.35 7.44
CA GLU A 347 -20.63 -7.16 8.63
C GLU A 347 -19.55 -6.96 9.70
N THR A 348 -18.26 -7.02 9.34
CA THR A 348 -17.15 -6.85 10.30
C THR A 348 -17.12 -5.44 10.89
N SER A 349 -17.33 -4.40 10.06
CA SER A 349 -17.36 -2.99 10.50
C SER A 349 -18.52 -2.69 11.45
N GLN A 350 -19.67 -3.36 11.29
CA GLN A 350 -20.81 -3.26 12.21
C GLN A 350 -20.50 -3.92 13.56
N HIS A 351 -19.91 -5.12 13.57
CA HIS A 351 -19.48 -5.80 14.80
C HIS A 351 -18.39 -5.04 15.56
N MET A 352 -17.61 -4.19 14.90
CA MET A 352 -16.64 -3.29 15.52
C MET A 352 -17.26 -2.12 16.32
N GLY A 353 -18.59 -1.97 16.28
CA GLY A 353 -19.35 -1.02 17.09
C GLY A 353 -19.31 0.43 16.61
N PRO A 354 -20.18 1.29 17.17
CA PRO A 354 -20.45 2.64 16.65
C PRO A 354 -19.23 3.59 16.69
N GLY A 355 -18.21 3.28 17.48
CA GLY A 355 -16.96 4.03 17.53
C GLY A 355 -16.03 3.81 16.32
N PHE A 356 -16.33 2.88 15.40
CA PHE A 356 -15.49 2.59 14.24
C PHE A 356 -15.34 3.80 13.29
N MET A 357 -16.44 4.39 12.82
CA MET A 357 -16.36 5.52 11.88
C MET A 357 -15.73 6.76 12.51
N LYS A 358 -15.96 7.01 13.81
CA LYS A 358 -15.26 8.10 14.54
C LYS A 358 -13.75 7.89 14.59
N GLU A 359 -13.29 6.63 14.71
CA GLU A 359 -11.85 6.30 14.61
C GLU A 359 -11.31 6.51 13.20
N VAL A 360 -12.08 6.17 12.16
CA VAL A 360 -11.70 6.40 10.76
C VAL A 360 -11.56 7.90 10.47
N GLU A 361 -12.52 8.72 10.90
CA GLU A 361 -12.46 10.17 10.75
C GLU A 361 -11.27 10.77 11.51
N TYR A 362 -10.99 10.28 12.72
CA TYR A 362 -9.79 10.66 13.47
C TYR A 362 -8.51 10.26 12.75
N PHE A 363 -8.41 9.02 12.27
CA PHE A 363 -7.27 8.51 11.51
C PHE A 363 -7.03 9.31 10.24
N ARG A 364 -8.08 9.66 9.48
CA ARG A 364 -7.99 10.53 8.29
C ARG A 364 -7.35 11.88 8.64
N ARG A 365 -7.81 12.54 9.71
CA ARG A 365 -7.25 13.81 10.18
C ARG A 365 -5.79 13.66 10.64
N LEU A 366 -5.51 12.66 11.47
CA LEU A 366 -4.15 12.40 11.98
C LEU A 366 -3.17 12.06 10.85
N ASN A 367 -3.54 11.18 9.93
CA ASN A 367 -2.68 10.78 8.82
C ASN A 367 -2.39 11.95 7.86
N SER A 368 -3.42 12.76 7.58
CA SER A 368 -3.27 14.01 6.83
C SER A 368 -2.29 14.95 7.54
N TRP A 369 -2.53 15.27 8.82
CA TRP A 369 -1.68 16.18 9.60
C TRP A 369 -0.24 15.68 9.73
N VAL A 370 -0.01 14.41 10.10
CA VAL A 370 1.36 13.85 10.17
C VAL A 370 2.06 13.96 8.82
N TYR A 371 1.37 13.62 7.73
CA TYR A 371 2.00 13.66 6.42
C TYR A 371 2.27 15.09 5.93
N PHE A 372 1.28 16.00 6.01
CA PHE A 372 1.40 17.34 5.43
C PHE A 372 2.17 18.33 6.31
N GLU A 373 2.11 18.23 7.64
CA GLU A 373 2.76 19.16 8.57
C GLU A 373 4.11 18.65 9.10
N ALA A 374 4.29 17.33 9.29
CA ALA A 374 5.54 16.77 9.83
C ALA A 374 6.47 16.17 8.77
N CYS A 375 5.94 15.61 7.68
CA CYS A 375 6.75 14.88 6.69
C CYS A 375 7.01 15.66 5.39
N LYS A 376 5.95 16.19 4.77
CA LYS A 376 6.00 16.80 3.44
C LYS A 376 6.82 18.09 3.45
N GLY A 377 7.91 18.11 2.68
CA GLY A 377 8.74 19.30 2.48
C GLY A 377 10.04 19.33 3.28
N HIS A 378 10.30 18.35 4.15
CA HIS A 378 11.53 18.28 4.97
C HIS A 378 12.73 17.60 4.28
N LEU A 379 12.83 17.72 2.95
CA LEU A 379 14.01 17.30 2.17
C LEU A 379 15.19 18.25 2.42
N GLY A 380 15.83 18.11 3.60
CA GLY A 380 17.07 18.82 3.96
C GLY A 380 16.92 20.01 4.90
N ARG A 381 15.85 20.08 5.71
CA ARG A 381 15.70 21.08 6.80
C ARG A 381 15.61 20.39 8.17
N ASN A 382 15.94 21.13 9.23
CA ASN A 382 15.76 20.66 10.61
C ASN A 382 14.33 20.12 10.81
N PHE A 383 14.20 18.88 11.28
CA PHE A 383 12.91 18.29 11.59
C PHE A 383 12.29 19.02 12.79
N THR A 384 11.13 19.64 12.57
CA THR A 384 10.23 20.05 13.64
C THR A 384 9.64 18.78 14.25
N HIS A 385 9.99 18.55 15.52
CA HIS A 385 9.57 17.38 16.28
C HIS A 385 8.19 17.65 16.89
N PHE A 386 7.15 17.01 16.35
CA PHE A 386 5.78 17.21 16.84
C PHE A 386 5.29 16.01 17.66
N GLY A 387 4.96 16.27 18.92
CA GLY A 387 4.34 15.25 19.78
C GLY A 387 2.86 15.05 19.44
N VAL A 388 2.49 13.81 19.14
CA VAL A 388 1.08 13.41 18.99
C VAL A 388 0.59 12.94 20.34
N GLU A 389 -0.17 13.80 21.01
CA GLU A 389 -0.68 13.54 22.34
C GLU A 389 -1.62 12.31 22.40
N LYS A 390 -1.67 11.70 23.59
CA LYS A 390 -2.49 10.51 23.84
C LYS A 390 -3.96 10.78 23.53
N SER A 391 -4.58 9.87 22.78
CA SER A 391 -6.00 9.91 22.47
C SER A 391 -6.73 8.68 23.01
N ARG A 392 -8.03 8.59 22.75
CA ARG A 392 -8.82 7.36 23.04
C ARG A 392 -8.51 6.20 22.09
N TRP A 393 -7.69 6.41 21.05
CA TRP A 393 -7.40 5.42 19.99
C TRP A 393 -5.94 4.97 19.94
N HIS A 394 -5.02 5.72 20.56
CA HIS A 394 -3.60 5.37 20.70
C HIS A 394 -2.94 6.10 21.87
N ASP A 395 -1.82 5.55 22.35
CA ASP A 395 -0.91 6.22 23.26
C ASP A 395 -0.10 7.33 22.57
N LYS A 396 0.57 8.18 23.37
CA LYS A 396 1.40 9.27 22.87
C LYS A 396 2.55 8.73 22.00
N PHE A 397 2.82 9.37 20.87
CA PHE A 397 3.98 9.08 20.02
C PHE A 397 4.53 10.33 19.35
N GLU A 398 5.78 10.29 18.89
CA GLU A 398 6.42 11.42 18.24
C GLU A 398 6.32 11.30 16.70
N ALA A 399 5.89 12.39 16.06
CA ALA A 399 5.96 12.58 14.61
C ALA A 399 7.30 13.26 14.29
N ASP A 400 8.35 12.45 14.26
CA ASP A 400 9.73 12.88 14.02
C ASP A 400 10.22 12.54 12.61
N GLY A 401 11.45 12.97 12.29
CA GLY A 401 12.09 12.66 11.01
C GLY A 401 12.30 11.16 10.77
N SER A 402 12.45 10.35 11.82
CA SER A 402 12.56 8.89 11.69
C SER A 402 11.24 8.27 11.23
N LEU A 403 10.11 8.67 11.82
CA LEU A 403 8.77 8.24 11.41
C LEU A 403 8.47 8.68 9.98
N CYS A 404 8.75 9.94 9.62
CA CYS A 404 8.52 10.44 8.26
C CYS A 404 9.38 9.72 7.22
N GLN A 405 10.68 9.54 7.48
CA GLN A 405 11.55 8.72 6.63
C GLN A 405 11.17 7.23 6.60
N ALA A 406 10.30 6.74 7.50
CA ALA A 406 9.75 5.40 7.47
C ALA A 406 8.42 5.34 6.69
N ILE A 407 7.55 6.35 6.84
CA ILE A 407 6.33 6.54 6.05
C ILE A 407 6.67 6.63 4.55
N GLU A 408 7.59 7.50 4.17
CA GLU A 408 7.93 7.82 2.78
C GLU A 408 8.82 6.76 2.09
N ARG A 409 9.27 5.74 2.83
CA ARG A 409 10.28 4.79 2.35
C ARG A 409 9.76 3.88 1.25
N ARG A 410 10.47 3.87 0.11
CA ARG A 410 10.23 2.96 -1.02
C ARG A 410 10.66 1.52 -0.68
N ARG A 411 9.96 0.54 -1.28
CA ARG A 411 10.17 -0.91 -1.11
C ARG A 411 11.64 -1.33 -1.15
N GLY A 412 12.38 -1.00 -2.21
CA GLY A 412 13.78 -1.43 -2.37
C GLY A 412 14.73 -0.96 -1.25
N VAL A 413 14.42 0.15 -0.57
CA VAL A 413 15.18 0.62 0.60
C VAL A 413 14.85 -0.21 1.85
N TRP A 414 13.60 -0.66 2.00
CA TRP A 414 13.23 -1.64 3.01
C TRP A 414 13.88 -3.00 2.74
N ASP A 415 13.80 -3.50 1.50
CA ASP A 415 14.36 -4.79 1.10
C ASP A 415 15.87 -4.85 1.41
N ARG A 416 16.62 -3.80 1.04
CA ARG A 416 18.05 -3.67 1.40
C ARG A 416 18.28 -3.66 2.92
N LYS A 417 17.43 -2.96 3.69
CA LYS A 417 17.52 -2.91 5.16
C LYS A 417 17.27 -4.27 5.81
N PHE A 418 16.28 -5.03 5.32
CA PHE A 418 15.98 -6.37 5.81
C PHE A 418 17.08 -7.37 5.45
N ALA A 419 17.55 -7.37 4.19
CA ALA A 419 18.66 -8.23 3.76
C ALA A 419 19.95 -7.97 4.58
N LEU A 420 20.27 -6.70 4.86
CA LEU A 420 21.41 -6.35 5.74
C LEU A 420 21.23 -6.88 7.16
N ARG A 421 20.03 -6.77 7.76
CA ARG A 421 19.72 -7.30 9.09
C ARG A 421 19.84 -8.82 9.13
N GLN A 422 19.22 -9.51 8.18
CA GLN A 422 19.22 -10.99 8.08
C GLN A 422 20.65 -11.53 7.89
N ASN A 423 21.44 -10.93 6.99
CA ASN A 423 22.84 -11.28 6.79
C ASN A 423 23.71 -11.01 8.04
N ALA A 424 23.41 -9.99 8.83
CA ALA A 424 24.13 -9.74 10.08
C ALA A 424 23.84 -10.83 11.13
N GLU A 425 22.59 -11.26 11.27
CA GLU A 425 22.23 -12.36 12.20
C GLU A 425 22.83 -13.71 11.76
N LEU A 426 22.87 -14.01 10.46
CA LEU A 426 23.57 -15.21 9.93
C LEU A 426 25.09 -15.18 10.20
N ARG A 427 25.73 -14.02 10.08
CA ARG A 427 27.16 -13.88 10.41
C ARG A 427 27.42 -14.08 11.90
N LYS A 428 26.53 -13.57 12.77
CA LYS A 428 26.62 -13.80 14.22
C LYS A 428 26.49 -15.29 14.56
N SER A 429 25.52 -16.01 13.99
CA SER A 429 25.34 -17.45 14.27
C SER A 429 26.53 -18.29 13.80
N ASN A 430 27.10 -17.96 12.64
CA ASN A 430 28.25 -18.72 12.12
C ASN A 430 29.54 -18.37 12.88
N GLY A 431 29.69 -17.11 13.32
CA GLY A 431 30.80 -16.68 14.18
C GLY A 431 30.77 -17.29 15.58
N SER A 432 29.58 -17.53 16.15
CA SER A 432 29.44 -18.20 17.46
C SER A 432 29.52 -19.73 17.38
N GLN A 433 29.47 -20.33 16.19
CA GLN A 433 29.86 -21.74 15.98
C GLN A 433 31.39 -21.94 15.92
N LEU A 434 32.18 -20.85 15.84
CA LEU A 434 33.64 -20.89 15.74
C LEU A 434 34.38 -20.78 17.09
N GLN A 435 33.70 -20.96 18.23
CA GLN A 435 34.30 -20.87 19.56
C GLN A 435 33.87 -21.99 20.54
N VAL A 436 34.57 -23.11 20.53
CA VAL A 436 34.95 -23.92 21.73
C VAL A 436 36.19 -24.79 21.36
N PRO A 437 36.97 -25.35 22.31
CA PRO A 437 38.12 -24.68 22.92
C PRO A 437 39.47 -25.41 22.69
N GLY A 438 40.56 -24.75 23.09
CA GLY A 438 41.81 -25.43 23.46
C GLY A 438 42.91 -25.39 22.40
N GLU A 439 44.07 -24.90 22.81
CA GLU A 439 45.32 -25.03 22.06
C GLU A 439 45.68 -26.51 21.89
N LYS A 440 45.93 -26.94 20.65
CA LYS A 440 47.09 -27.78 20.36
C LYS A 440 47.72 -27.33 19.05
N TYR A 441 48.95 -26.83 19.15
CA TYR A 441 49.86 -26.77 18.01
C TYR A 441 49.98 -28.18 17.41
N VAL A 442 49.54 -28.35 16.17
CA VAL A 442 49.99 -29.46 15.34
C VAL A 442 51.17 -28.94 14.54
N SER A 443 52.37 -29.23 15.01
CA SER A 443 53.62 -28.99 14.29
C SER A 443 53.60 -29.76 12.97
N VAL A 444 53.73 -29.06 11.85
CA VAL A 444 54.02 -29.68 10.55
C VAL A 444 55.48 -30.15 10.56
N PRO A 445 55.78 -31.43 10.29
CA PRO A 445 57.16 -31.89 10.16
C PRO A 445 57.85 -31.25 8.94
N GLU A 446 59.10 -30.85 9.14
CA GLU A 446 59.96 -30.25 8.12
C GLU A 446 60.72 -31.35 7.33
N GLN A 447 61.26 -30.99 6.15
CA GLN A 447 61.95 -31.85 5.15
C GLN A 447 61.00 -32.67 4.24
N GLN A 448 61.22 -32.79 2.92
CA GLN A 448 62.38 -32.52 2.05
C GLN A 448 62.02 -31.43 1.00
N HIS A 449 62.78 -30.37 0.72
CA HIS A 449 64.16 -30.19 0.19
C HIS A 449 64.39 -30.59 -1.28
N GLN A 450 65.00 -29.66 -2.04
CA GLN A 450 65.41 -29.71 -3.47
C GLN A 450 64.23 -29.71 -4.48
N GLU A 451 64.24 -29.01 -5.62
CA GLU A 451 65.23 -28.17 -6.34
C GLU A 451 64.40 -27.34 -7.38
N ILE A 452 64.63 -26.09 -7.83
CA ILE A 452 65.83 -25.35 -8.29
C ILE A 452 65.61 -23.83 -8.11
N THR A 453 66.70 -23.08 -7.92
CA THR A 453 66.76 -21.62 -7.82
C THR A 453 66.61 -20.90 -9.18
N ASN A 454 66.07 -19.66 -9.21
CA ASN A 454 66.88 -18.48 -9.56
C ASN A 454 66.12 -17.13 -9.62
N LEU A 455 66.68 -16.17 -8.87
CA LEU A 455 66.88 -14.74 -9.21
C LEU A 455 65.68 -13.79 -9.38
N SER A 456 65.55 -12.93 -8.38
CA SER A 456 65.05 -11.55 -8.45
C SER A 456 65.84 -10.68 -9.45
N GLY A 457 65.19 -9.70 -10.10
CA GLY A 457 65.91 -8.56 -10.71
C GLY A 457 65.19 -7.79 -11.81
N SER A 458 64.51 -6.70 -11.41
CA SER A 458 64.33 -5.39 -12.07
C SER A 458 64.31 -5.16 -13.61
N ASN A 459 63.66 -4.04 -13.97
CA ASN A 459 63.82 -3.18 -15.16
C ASN A 459 62.98 -3.44 -16.45
N LYS A 460 62.14 -2.44 -16.74
CA LYS A 460 61.58 -1.97 -18.03
C LYS A 460 62.68 -1.47 -19.00
N PRO A 461 62.38 -1.05 -20.26
CA PRO A 461 61.27 -1.37 -21.20
C PRO A 461 61.79 -1.63 -22.67
N ILE A 462 60.92 -1.46 -23.69
CA ILE A 462 61.20 -1.39 -25.16
C ILE A 462 61.37 -2.79 -25.82
N GLY A 463 60.84 -3.11 -27.01
CA GLY A 463 59.93 -2.42 -27.94
C GLY A 463 59.92 -3.10 -29.33
N LEU A 464 59.12 -2.58 -30.29
CA LEU A 464 59.05 -2.98 -31.73
C LEU A 464 58.44 -4.39 -32.01
N LYS A 465 57.77 -4.67 -33.15
CA LYS A 465 57.31 -3.83 -34.27
C LYS A 465 56.07 -4.43 -34.96
N SER A 466 55.23 -3.53 -35.47
CA SER A 466 54.16 -3.69 -36.46
C SER A 466 54.29 -4.80 -37.53
N LYS A 467 53.14 -5.37 -37.91
CA LYS A 467 52.77 -5.52 -39.34
C LYS A 467 51.31 -5.16 -39.58
N THR A 468 51.10 -4.28 -40.55
CA THR A 468 49.81 -3.71 -40.95
C THR A 468 49.24 -4.47 -42.14
N LEU A 469 47.93 -4.74 -42.15
CA LEU A 469 47.14 -4.93 -43.38
C LEU A 469 45.75 -4.33 -43.14
N THR A 470 45.28 -3.55 -44.12
CA THR A 470 43.97 -2.87 -44.13
C THR A 470 43.17 -3.35 -45.37
N PRO A 471 41.98 -2.80 -45.71
CA PRO A 471 40.72 -3.48 -45.38
C PRO A 471 39.86 -3.83 -46.61
N SER A 472 38.85 -4.67 -46.43
CA SER A 472 37.72 -4.75 -47.36
C SER A 472 36.40 -5.00 -46.61
N ASN A 473 35.33 -4.36 -47.08
CA ASN A 473 34.04 -4.27 -46.41
C ASN A 473 33.17 -5.51 -46.66
N VAL A 474 32.51 -6.02 -45.63
CA VAL A 474 31.17 -6.62 -45.72
C VAL A 474 30.37 -6.17 -44.49
N GLU A 475 29.11 -5.79 -44.70
CA GLU A 475 28.19 -5.38 -43.64
C GLU A 475 27.79 -6.57 -42.75
N GLU A 476 27.82 -6.42 -41.43
CA GLU A 476 27.20 -7.40 -40.51
C GLU A 476 26.06 -6.76 -39.72
N ARG A 477 24.91 -7.44 -39.74
CA ARG A 477 23.67 -6.98 -39.10
C ARG A 477 23.71 -7.25 -37.60
N GLU A 478 23.48 -6.23 -36.78
CA GLU A 478 23.23 -6.43 -35.35
C GLU A 478 21.92 -7.22 -35.11
N GLY A 479 22.05 -8.51 -34.84
CA GLY A 479 20.99 -9.32 -34.27
C GLY A 479 20.78 -8.97 -32.80
N LYS A 480 19.78 -8.13 -32.49
CA LYS A 480 19.37 -7.88 -31.10
C LYS A 480 18.70 -9.14 -30.53
N ASN A 481 19.34 -9.76 -29.55
CA ASN A 481 18.68 -10.71 -28.66
C ASN A 481 17.83 -9.94 -27.64
N ASP A 482 16.51 -10.14 -27.69
CA ASP A 482 15.56 -9.53 -26.78
C ASP A 482 15.64 -10.17 -25.38
N GLY A 483 16.43 -9.57 -24.49
CA GLY A 483 16.41 -9.87 -23.06
C GLY A 483 15.19 -9.25 -22.38
N GLU A 484 14.30 -10.08 -21.83
CA GLU A 484 13.03 -9.66 -21.23
C GLU A 484 13.21 -8.59 -20.14
N ARG A 485 12.66 -7.40 -20.42
CA ARG A 485 12.80 -6.22 -19.56
C ARG A 485 11.79 -6.25 -18.42
N TRP A 486 12.17 -6.88 -17.31
CA TRP A 486 11.44 -6.79 -16.04
C TRP A 486 11.45 -5.34 -15.53
N GLY A 487 10.37 -4.62 -15.82
CA GLY A 487 10.19 -3.24 -15.39
C GLY A 487 9.86 -3.15 -13.91
N ASP A 488 10.76 -2.56 -13.12
CA ASP A 488 10.40 -1.99 -11.84
C ASP A 488 9.30 -0.93 -12.06
N CYS A 489 8.09 -1.22 -11.60
CA CYS A 489 6.97 -0.28 -11.65
C CYS A 489 7.23 0.89 -10.69
N HIS A 490 7.95 1.90 -11.17
CA HIS A 490 8.01 3.22 -10.58
C HIS A 490 6.78 4.03 -10.95
N GLY A 491 5.83 4.07 -10.02
CA GLY A 491 4.88 5.15 -9.75
C GLY A 491 4.97 5.44 -8.27
#